data_AF-X1QIZ8-F1
#
_entry.id   AF-X1QIZ8-F1
#
_cell.length_a   1.000
_cell.length_b   1.000
_cell.length_c   1.000
_cell.angle_alpha   90.00
_cell.angle_beta   90.00
_cell.angle_gamma   90.00
#
_symmetry.space_group_name_H-M   'P 1'
#
loop_
_entity.id
_entity.type
_entity.pdbx_description
1 polymer ?
#
loop_
_entity_poly.entity_id
_entity_poly.type
_entity_poly.pdbx_seq_one_letter_code
_entity_poly.pdbx_strand_id
1 'polypeptide(L)'
;GAQLYERTQARRGYANGYKPKTVGTRVGKLCVDVPQVRGDVDFYPSALEKGCRSERALKLAIAEMYVKGISTRRVTDVLEKMCGLDISSTQVSRVAKILDEQLEKWRSRLLGEYPYLVLDAHYEKVRKNGSVVSCAVFTAIGIDIDGRREILGISVSLSEAETHWR
;
A
#
# COMPACT_ATOMS: atom_id res chain seq x y z
N GLY A 1 12.59 24.67 -34.27
CA GLY A 1 13.41 23.62 -33.61
C GLY A 1 14.61 23.33 -34.49
N ALA A 2 15.74 22.94 -33.90
CA ALA A 2 16.96 22.62 -34.65
C ALA A 2 16.83 21.25 -35.36
N GLN A 3 17.41 21.12 -36.55
CA GLN A 3 17.47 19.86 -37.30
C GLN A 3 18.37 18.82 -36.61
N LEU A 4 18.33 17.59 -37.10
CA LEU A 4 19.18 16.49 -36.65
C LEU A 4 20.66 16.94 -36.74
N TYR A 5 21.38 16.84 -35.62
CA TYR A 5 22.79 17.29 -35.46
C TYR A 5 23.07 18.80 -35.55
N GLU A 6 22.08 19.65 -35.83
CA GLU A 6 22.28 21.11 -35.93
C GLU A 6 22.55 21.74 -34.54
N ARG A 7 23.66 22.47 -34.38
CA ARG A 7 23.99 23.17 -33.12
C ARG A 7 23.50 24.61 -33.20
N THR A 8 22.39 24.90 -32.53
CA THR A 8 21.86 26.28 -32.39
C THR A 8 22.04 26.80 -30.98
N GLN A 9 22.32 28.10 -30.80
CA GLN A 9 22.38 28.72 -29.47
C GLN A 9 21.06 28.59 -28.68
N ALA A 10 19.92 28.44 -29.36
CA ALA A 10 18.61 28.22 -28.74
C ALA A 10 18.37 26.78 -28.25
N ARG A 11 19.30 25.83 -28.50
CA ARG A 11 19.14 24.43 -28.07
C ARG A 11 19.38 24.32 -26.57
N ARG A 12 18.31 24.02 -25.81
CA ARG A 12 18.35 23.82 -24.36
C ARG A 12 18.85 22.43 -23.93
N GLY A 13 18.61 21.41 -24.74
CA GLY A 13 19.09 20.05 -24.47
C GLY A 13 18.98 19.11 -25.67
N TYR A 14 19.45 17.88 -25.47
CA TYR A 14 19.47 16.83 -26.49
C TYR A 14 19.30 15.43 -25.86
N ALA A 15 18.86 14.46 -26.67
CA ALA A 15 18.79 13.06 -26.25
C ALA A 15 20.20 12.48 -26.08
N ASN A 16 20.41 11.73 -25.01
CA ASN A 16 21.72 11.21 -24.59
C ASN A 16 21.64 9.71 -24.26
N GLY A 17 21.08 8.93 -25.19
CA GLY A 17 20.95 7.48 -25.07
C GLY A 17 19.79 7.03 -24.18
N TYR A 18 19.89 5.79 -23.71
CA TYR A 18 18.85 5.12 -22.93
C TYR A 18 19.45 4.45 -21.71
N LYS A 19 18.67 4.39 -20.63
CA LYS A 19 18.99 3.66 -19.41
C LYS A 19 18.03 2.48 -19.23
N PRO A 20 18.52 1.25 -19.09
CA PRO A 20 17.65 0.10 -18.86
C PRO A 20 16.95 0.22 -17.51
N LYS A 21 15.67 -0.12 -17.49
CA LYS A 21 14.84 -0.21 -16.28
C LYS A 21 13.97 -1.46 -16.36
N THR A 22 13.90 -2.20 -15.26
CA THR A 22 12.96 -3.31 -15.10
C THR A 22 11.86 -2.89 -14.14
N VAL A 23 10.61 -3.09 -14.54
CA VAL A 23 9.41 -2.83 -13.75
C VAL A 23 8.67 -4.16 -13.55
N GLY A 24 8.42 -4.53 -12.29
CA GLY A 24 7.55 -5.66 -11.97
C GLY A 24 6.09 -5.30 -12.22
N THR A 25 5.40 -6.09 -13.03
CA THR A 25 3.98 -5.90 -13.39
C THR A 25 3.20 -7.17 -13.05
N ARG A 26 1.88 -7.11 -13.10
CA ARG A 26 1.01 -8.30 -12.89
C ARG A 26 1.20 -9.42 -13.92
N VAL A 27 1.85 -9.13 -15.06
CA VAL A 27 2.19 -10.12 -16.10
C VAL A 27 3.67 -10.48 -16.11
N GLY A 28 4.42 -10.01 -15.11
CA GLY A 28 5.84 -10.29 -14.91
C GLY A 28 6.76 -9.10 -15.11
N LYS A 29 8.04 -9.37 -15.33
CA LYS A 29 9.09 -8.35 -15.44
C LYS A 29 9.03 -7.68 -16.81
N LEU A 30 8.73 -6.39 -16.84
CA LEU A 30 8.79 -5.56 -18.03
C LEU A 30 10.14 -4.83 -18.09
N CYS A 31 10.95 -5.14 -19.10
CA CYS A 31 12.20 -4.44 -19.38
C CYS A 31 11.92 -3.30 -20.36
N VAL A 32 12.31 -2.08 -20.00
CA VAL A 32 12.15 -0.88 -20.82
C VAL A 32 13.45 -0.08 -20.85
N ASP A 33 13.69 0.59 -21.96
CA ASP A 33 14.80 1.52 -22.13
C ASP A 33 14.29 2.95 -21.95
N VAL A 34 14.69 3.57 -20.84
CA VAL A 34 14.24 4.91 -20.47
C VAL A 34 15.11 5.95 -21.19
N PRO A 35 14.55 6.83 -22.03
CA PRO A 35 15.32 7.86 -22.71
C PRO A 35 16.01 8.80 -21.72
N GLN A 36 17.25 9.17 -22.00
CA GLN A 36 18.01 10.12 -21.22
C GLN A 36 18.17 11.43 -22.00
N VAL A 37 18.18 12.55 -21.28
CA VAL A 37 18.43 13.88 -21.85
C VAL A 37 19.65 14.51 -21.18
N ARG A 38 20.30 15.44 -21.88
CA ARG A 38 21.43 16.23 -21.38
C ARG A 38 21.26 17.70 -21.76
N GLY A 39 21.70 18.60 -20.87
CA GLY A 39 21.46 20.04 -20.97
C GLY A 39 20.42 20.49 -19.94
N ASP A 40 19.87 21.69 -20.16
CA ASP A 40 18.87 22.32 -19.30
C ASP A 40 17.44 21.84 -19.65
N VAL A 41 17.23 20.53 -19.53
CA VAL A 41 15.94 19.87 -19.78
C VAL A 41 15.77 18.72 -18.78
N ASP A 42 14.73 18.76 -17.94
CA ASP A 42 14.29 17.59 -17.18
C ASP A 42 13.25 16.81 -18.00
N PHE A 43 13.56 15.55 -18.30
CA PHE A 43 12.64 14.66 -18.99
C PHE A 43 12.62 13.30 -18.29
N TYR A 44 11.39 12.80 -18.09
CA TYR A 44 11.14 11.42 -17.75
C TYR A 44 9.80 11.00 -18.36
N PRO A 45 9.69 9.78 -18.92
CA PRO A 45 8.43 9.32 -19.50
C PRO A 45 7.30 9.38 -18.49
N SER A 46 6.18 10.04 -18.82
CA SER A 46 5.00 10.16 -17.94
C SER A 46 4.33 8.82 -17.63
N ALA A 47 4.52 7.82 -18.49
CA ALA A 47 4.06 6.44 -18.26
C ALA A 47 4.84 5.70 -17.14
N LEU A 48 5.95 6.28 -16.66
CA LEU A 48 6.80 5.71 -15.62
C LEU A 48 6.93 6.67 -14.45
N GLU A 49 6.99 6.11 -13.24
CA GLU A 49 7.35 6.87 -12.04
C GLU A 49 8.85 6.74 -11.76
N LYS A 50 9.53 7.88 -11.52
CA LYS A 50 10.94 7.91 -11.08
C LYS A 50 11.06 7.13 -9.75
N GLY A 51 12.09 6.29 -9.62
CA GLY A 51 12.33 5.49 -8.39
C GLY A 51 11.43 4.27 -8.18
N CYS A 52 10.25 4.19 -8.81
CA CYS A 52 9.37 3.04 -8.71
C CYS A 52 9.83 1.87 -9.59
N ARG A 53 9.89 0.66 -9.01
CA ARG A 53 10.23 -0.60 -9.68
C ARG A 53 9.06 -1.59 -9.82
N SER A 54 7.85 -1.19 -9.39
CA SER A 54 6.66 -2.04 -9.48
C SER A 54 5.45 -1.21 -9.89
N GLU A 55 4.62 -1.78 -10.76
CA GLU A 55 3.35 -1.22 -11.21
C GLU A 55 2.41 -0.97 -10.02
N ARG A 56 1.63 0.12 -10.06
CA ARG A 56 0.63 0.43 -9.03
C ARG A 56 -0.42 -0.67 -8.89
N ALA A 57 -0.89 -1.23 -10.01
CA ALA A 57 -1.91 -2.27 -9.97
C ALA A 57 -1.40 -3.57 -9.32
N LEU A 58 -0.11 -3.92 -9.50
CA LEU A 58 0.52 -5.01 -8.75
C LEU A 58 0.52 -4.73 -7.25
N LYS A 59 0.90 -3.51 -6.82
CA LYS A 59 0.87 -3.13 -5.41
C LYS A 59 -0.54 -3.24 -4.81
N LEU A 60 -1.57 -2.81 -5.54
CA LEU A 60 -2.97 -2.93 -5.10
C LEU A 60 -3.41 -4.39 -4.95
N ALA A 61 -3.06 -5.26 -5.90
CA ALA A 61 -3.36 -6.69 -5.80
C ALA A 61 -2.69 -7.33 -4.56
N ILE A 62 -1.44 -6.95 -4.26
CA ILE A 62 -0.73 -7.40 -3.06
C ILE A 62 -1.45 -6.93 -1.78
N ALA A 63 -1.86 -5.66 -1.74
CA ALA A 63 -2.60 -5.11 -0.60
C ALA A 63 -3.96 -5.82 -0.41
N GLU A 64 -4.67 -6.10 -1.50
CA GLU A 64 -5.94 -6.84 -1.46
C GLU A 64 -5.76 -8.27 -0.95
N MET A 65 -4.73 -8.99 -1.40
CA MET A 65 -4.40 -10.32 -0.88
C MET A 65 -4.14 -10.30 0.62
N TYR A 66 -3.41 -9.28 1.10
CA TYR A 66 -3.14 -9.10 2.52
C TYR A 66 -4.44 -8.88 3.32
N VAL A 67 -5.32 -8.00 2.84
CA VAL A 67 -6.65 -7.75 3.47
C VAL A 67 -7.52 -9.01 3.47
N LYS A 68 -7.43 -9.84 2.45
CA LYS A 68 -8.12 -11.14 2.37
C LYS A 68 -7.52 -12.22 3.27
N GLY A 69 -6.53 -11.89 4.10
CA GLY A 69 -5.93 -12.81 5.08
C GLY A 69 -4.89 -13.77 4.49
N ILE A 70 -4.40 -13.51 3.27
CA ILE A 70 -3.33 -14.32 2.69
C ILE A 70 -2.02 -13.95 3.38
N SER A 71 -1.35 -14.94 3.98
CA SER A 71 -0.08 -14.71 4.67
C SER A 71 0.96 -14.12 3.71
N THR A 72 1.84 -13.25 4.22
CA THR A 72 2.82 -12.54 3.39
C THR A 72 3.75 -13.49 2.62
N ARG A 73 4.07 -14.66 3.19
CA ARG A 73 4.83 -15.72 2.52
C ARG A 73 4.03 -16.36 1.38
N ARG A 74 2.75 -16.64 1.60
CA ARG A 74 1.88 -17.19 0.56
C ARG A 74 1.67 -16.21 -0.59
N VAL A 75 1.62 -14.91 -0.30
CA VAL A 75 1.62 -13.86 -1.34
C VAL A 75 2.90 -13.93 -2.17
N THR A 76 4.07 -14.04 -1.54
CA THR A 76 5.35 -14.24 -2.25
C THR A 76 5.28 -15.46 -3.18
N ASP A 77 4.88 -16.62 -2.66
CA ASP A 77 4.80 -17.86 -3.45
C ASP A 77 3.86 -17.74 -4.66
N VAL A 78 2.73 -17.04 -4.51
CA VAL A 78 1.76 -16.81 -5.59
C VAL A 78 2.36 -15.90 -6.66
N LEU A 79 3.02 -14.80 -6.27
CA LEU A 79 3.61 -13.84 -7.21
C LEU A 79 4.81 -14.41 -7.95
N GLU A 80 5.59 -15.26 -7.29
CA GLU A 80 6.68 -15.99 -7.94
C GLU A 80 6.12 -16.94 -9.01
N LYS A 81 5.11 -17.77 -8.66
CA LYS A 81 4.52 -18.75 -9.58
C LYS A 81 3.75 -18.12 -10.74
N MET A 82 3.01 -17.05 -10.49
CA MET A 82 2.14 -16.44 -11.50
C MET A 82 2.86 -15.37 -12.35
N CYS A 83 3.76 -14.61 -11.75
CA CYS A 83 4.38 -13.44 -12.38
C CYS A 83 5.90 -13.58 -12.55
N GLY A 84 6.55 -14.63 -12.02
CA GLY A 84 8.01 -14.73 -11.99
C GLY A 84 8.68 -13.59 -11.22
N LEU A 85 7.95 -13.01 -10.25
CA LEU A 85 8.40 -11.88 -9.45
C LEU A 85 8.93 -12.36 -8.11
N ASP A 86 10.18 -12.01 -7.82
CA ASP A 86 10.77 -12.17 -6.50
C ASP A 86 10.38 -10.99 -5.61
N ILE A 87 9.29 -11.15 -4.86
CA ILE A 87 8.76 -10.15 -3.92
C ILE A 87 8.81 -10.75 -2.52
N SER A 88 9.73 -10.24 -1.70
CA SER A 88 9.87 -10.68 -0.30
C SER A 88 8.63 -10.37 0.55
N SER A 89 8.44 -11.15 1.63
CA SER A 89 7.39 -10.89 2.62
C SER A 89 7.47 -9.48 3.22
N THR A 90 8.68 -8.94 3.36
CA THR A 90 8.91 -7.56 3.82
C THR A 90 8.38 -6.53 2.84
N GLN A 91 8.53 -6.76 1.52
CA GLN A 91 7.94 -5.91 0.50
C GLN A 91 6.41 -5.98 0.54
N VAL A 92 5.82 -7.17 0.73
CA VAL A 92 4.37 -7.33 0.91
C VAL A 92 3.89 -6.49 2.10
N SER A 93 4.54 -6.61 3.26
CA SER A 93 4.20 -5.79 4.43
C SER A 93 4.32 -4.29 4.19
N ARG A 94 5.36 -3.83 3.45
CA ARG A 94 5.50 -2.41 3.10
C ARG A 94 4.40 -1.92 2.16
N VAL A 95 3.94 -2.76 1.22
CA VAL A 95 2.85 -2.42 0.32
C VAL A 95 1.52 -2.35 1.08
N ALA A 96 1.29 -3.25 2.03
CA ALA A 96 0.10 -3.22 2.87
C ALA A 96 -0.03 -1.90 3.68
N LYS A 97 1.10 -1.28 4.07
CA LYS A 97 1.11 0.03 4.75
C LYS A 97 0.49 1.17 3.94
N ILE A 98 0.34 1.03 2.63
CA ILE A 98 -0.40 2.02 1.82
C ILE A 98 -1.85 2.17 2.32
N LEU A 99 -2.39 1.13 2.97
CA LEU A 99 -3.72 1.15 3.57
C LEU A 99 -3.76 1.89 4.91
N ASP A 100 -2.63 2.12 5.58
CA ASP A 100 -2.58 2.73 6.91
C ASP A 100 -3.21 4.14 6.89
N GLU A 101 -2.95 4.92 5.85
CA GLU A 101 -3.57 6.25 5.67
C GLU A 101 -5.10 6.18 5.53
N GLN A 102 -5.61 5.16 4.84
CA GLN A 102 -7.05 4.98 4.67
C GLN A 102 -7.70 4.47 5.96
N LEU A 103 -7.01 3.58 6.67
CA LEU A 103 -7.44 3.11 7.98
C LEU A 103 -7.50 4.26 8.97
N GLU A 104 -6.51 5.15 8.98
CA GLU A 104 -6.49 6.30 9.90
C GLU A 104 -7.61 7.30 9.60
N LYS A 105 -7.88 7.58 8.32
CA LYS A 105 -9.05 8.38 7.91
C LYS A 105 -10.36 7.75 8.35
N TRP A 106 -10.48 6.42 8.22
CA TRP A 106 -11.66 5.70 8.69
C TRP A 106 -11.78 5.77 10.22
N ARG A 107 -10.68 5.61 10.97
CA ARG A 107 -10.67 5.65 12.45
C ARG A 107 -10.99 7.04 13.02
N SER A 108 -10.62 8.10 12.30
CA SER A 108 -10.82 9.49 12.72
C SER A 108 -12.07 10.14 12.11
N ARG A 109 -12.90 9.37 11.38
CA ARG A 109 -14.12 9.91 10.76
C ARG A 109 -15.13 10.36 11.82
N LEU A 110 -15.91 11.38 11.49
CA LEU A 110 -17.05 11.78 12.31
C LEU A 110 -18.09 10.67 12.34
N LEU A 111 -18.58 10.37 13.53
CA LEU A 111 -19.67 9.41 13.73
C LEU A 111 -21.01 10.16 13.69
N GLY A 112 -22.03 9.49 13.16
CA GLY A 112 -23.42 9.96 13.18
C GLY A 112 -24.14 9.56 14.47
N GLU A 113 -25.47 9.57 14.41
CA GLU A 113 -26.35 9.10 15.48
C GLU A 113 -26.60 7.59 15.38
N TYR A 114 -26.38 6.88 16.49
CA TYR A 114 -26.59 5.43 16.59
C TYR A 114 -27.45 5.13 17.83
N PRO A 115 -28.76 4.87 17.68
CA PRO A 115 -29.64 4.57 18.81
C PRO A 115 -29.24 3.32 19.60
N TYR A 116 -28.52 2.38 18.97
CA TYR A 116 -28.03 1.19 19.65
C TYR A 116 -26.53 0.99 19.42
N LEU A 117 -25.87 0.47 20.45
CA LEU A 117 -24.45 0.14 20.45
C LEU A 117 -24.27 -1.30 20.93
N VAL A 118 -23.45 -2.06 20.21
CA VAL A 118 -22.96 -3.37 20.61
C VAL A 118 -21.45 -3.26 20.81
N LEU A 119 -20.99 -3.61 21.99
CA LEU A 119 -19.58 -3.66 22.35
C LEU A 119 -19.16 -5.10 22.52
N ASP A 120 -18.05 -5.47 21.90
CA ASP A 120 -17.47 -6.81 21.99
C ASP A 120 -15.96 -6.73 22.18
N ALA A 121 -15.39 -7.77 22.78
CA ALA A 121 -13.97 -7.95 22.95
C ALA A 121 -13.59 -9.39 22.62
N HIS A 122 -12.61 -9.57 21.74
CA HIS A 122 -12.01 -10.88 21.50
C HIS A 122 -10.51 -10.81 21.74
N TYR A 123 -9.92 -11.94 22.12
CA TYR A 123 -8.50 -12.02 22.43
C TYR A 123 -7.68 -12.50 21.25
N GLU A 124 -6.67 -11.73 20.89
CA GLU A 124 -5.70 -12.08 19.86
C GLU A 124 -4.30 -12.24 20.43
N LYS A 125 -3.53 -13.18 19.87
CA LYS A 125 -2.12 -13.39 20.23
C LYS A 125 -1.23 -12.44 19.44
N VAL A 126 -0.66 -11.44 20.13
CA VAL A 126 0.16 -10.40 19.52
C VAL A 126 1.59 -10.49 20.05
N ARG A 127 2.58 -10.28 19.17
CA ARG A 127 3.98 -10.18 19.58
C ARG A 127 4.29 -8.74 20.01
N LYS A 128 4.60 -8.53 21.28
CA LYS A 128 4.96 -7.23 21.88
C LYS A 128 6.22 -7.39 22.72
N ASN A 129 7.21 -6.50 22.53
CA ASN A 129 8.47 -6.51 23.29
C ASN A 129 9.17 -7.88 23.34
N GLY A 130 9.17 -8.62 22.21
CA GLY A 130 9.81 -9.93 22.12
C GLY A 130 9.00 -11.12 22.67
N SER A 131 7.86 -10.87 23.33
CA SER A 131 6.98 -11.92 23.88
C SER A 131 5.64 -11.98 23.14
N VAL A 132 5.02 -13.16 23.13
CA VAL A 132 3.64 -13.31 22.64
C VAL A 132 2.70 -13.11 23.82
N VAL A 133 1.84 -12.10 23.73
CA VAL A 133 0.87 -11.74 24.76
C VAL A 133 -0.55 -11.83 24.20
N SER A 134 -1.52 -12.11 25.07
CA SER A 134 -2.93 -11.95 24.72
C SER A 134 -3.29 -10.47 24.82
N CYS A 135 -3.85 -9.91 23.76
CA CYS A 135 -4.42 -8.57 23.77
C CYS A 135 -5.93 -8.68 23.52
N ALA A 136 -6.72 -7.87 24.22
CA ALA A 136 -8.12 -7.68 23.92
C ALA A 136 -8.25 -6.72 22.73
N VAL A 137 -8.99 -7.13 21.71
CA VAL A 137 -9.39 -6.32 20.56
C VAL A 137 -10.84 -5.95 20.75
N PHE A 138 -11.08 -4.69 21.09
CA PHE A 138 -12.42 -4.15 21.27
C PHE A 138 -13.01 -3.72 19.96
N THR A 139 -14.27 -4.08 19.74
CA THR A 139 -15.04 -3.67 18.56
C THR A 139 -16.32 -2.98 19.02
N ALA A 140 -16.53 -1.76 18.52
CA ALA A 140 -17.77 -1.02 18.71
C ALA A 140 -18.61 -1.08 17.42
N ILE A 141 -19.84 -1.57 17.52
CA ILE A 141 -20.78 -1.68 16.40
C ILE A 141 -22.00 -0.81 16.72
N GLY A 142 -22.28 0.18 15.88
CA GLY A 142 -23.46 1.02 15.96
C GLY A 142 -24.56 0.46 15.07
N ILE A 143 -25.81 0.64 15.50
CA ILE A 143 -27.00 0.41 14.67
C ILE A 143 -27.65 1.76 14.47
N ASP A 144 -27.75 2.20 13.22
CA ASP A 144 -28.34 3.49 12.87
C ASP A 144 -29.88 3.48 12.99
N ILE A 145 -30.51 4.63 12.72
CA ILE A 145 -31.97 4.79 12.75
C ILE A 145 -32.70 3.91 11.72
N ASP A 146 -32.01 3.50 10.65
CA ASP A 146 -32.54 2.62 9.61
C ASP A 146 -32.30 1.14 9.92
N GLY A 147 -31.69 0.83 11.08
CA GLY A 147 -31.38 -0.53 11.52
C GLY A 147 -30.10 -1.13 10.90
N ARG A 148 -29.26 -0.33 10.22
CA ARG A 148 -28.02 -0.80 9.59
C ARG A 148 -26.89 -0.86 10.60
N ARG A 149 -26.11 -1.95 10.54
CA ARG A 149 -24.95 -2.16 11.41
C ARG A 149 -23.70 -1.57 10.78
N GLU A 150 -22.96 -0.79 11.54
CA GLU A 150 -21.66 -0.22 11.14
C GLU A 150 -20.63 -0.41 12.25
N ILE A 151 -19.40 -0.78 11.89
CA ILE A 151 -18.27 -0.78 12.85
C ILE A 151 -17.86 0.68 13.09
N LEU A 152 -18.05 1.18 14.29
CA LEU A 152 -17.72 2.56 14.67
C LEU A 152 -16.23 2.72 14.97
N GLY A 153 -15.63 1.71 15.59
CA GLY A 153 -14.24 1.77 16.01
C GLY A 153 -13.70 0.43 16.46
N ILE A 154 -12.37 0.33 16.42
CA ILE A 154 -11.59 -0.80 16.93
C ILE A 154 -10.44 -0.24 17.76
N SER A 155 -10.22 -0.81 18.94
CA SER A 155 -9.08 -0.51 19.80
C SER A 155 -8.44 -1.79 20.32
N VAL A 156 -7.17 -1.72 20.72
CA VAL A 156 -6.42 -2.88 21.20
C VAL A 156 -5.76 -2.53 22.53
N SER A 157 -6.02 -3.32 23.56
CA SER A 157 -5.43 -3.18 24.89
C SER A 157 -4.94 -4.51 25.43
N LEU A 158 -4.20 -4.49 26.53
CA LEU A 158 -3.64 -5.70 27.15
C LEU A 158 -4.68 -6.51 27.92
N SER A 159 -5.80 -5.89 28.30
CA SER A 159 -6.88 -6.53 29.07
C SER A 159 -8.21 -5.79 28.88
N GLU A 160 -9.28 -6.34 29.46
CA GLU A 160 -10.64 -5.77 29.50
C GLU A 160 -10.90 -4.88 30.73
N ALA A 161 -9.85 -4.32 31.34
CA ALA A 161 -10.02 -3.41 32.46
C ALA A 161 -10.88 -2.19 32.08
N GLU A 162 -11.66 -1.65 33.03
CA GLU A 162 -12.56 -0.50 32.82
C GLU A 162 -11.84 0.69 32.15
N THR A 163 -10.59 0.93 32.51
CA THR A 163 -9.75 2.00 31.94
C THR A 163 -9.50 1.88 30.45
N HIS A 164 -9.67 0.69 29.86
CA HIS A 164 -9.51 0.45 28.44
C HIS A 164 -10.79 0.64 27.62
N TRP A 165 -11.93 0.79 28.31
CA TRP A 165 -13.24 1.08 27.72
C TRP A 165 -13.63 2.56 27.77
N ARG A 166 -12.96 3.34 28.63
CA ARG A 166 -13.10 4.81 28.67
C ARG A 166 -12.40 5.47 27.48
#